data_AF-A0A946CZK7-F1
#
_entry.id   AF-A0A946CZK7-F1
#
_cell.length_a   1.000
_cell.length_b   1.000
_cell.length_c   1.000
_cell.angle_alpha   90.00
_cell.angle_beta   90.00
_cell.angle_gamma   90.00
#
_symmetry.space_group_name_H-M   'P 1'
#
loop_
_entity.id
_entity.type
_entity.pdbx_description
1 polymer ?
#
loop_
_entity_poly.entity_id
_entity_poly.type
_entity_poly.pdbx_seq_one_letter_code
_entity_poly.pdbx_strand_id
1 'polypeptide(L)'
;MATLDIFILVVLAIGLLRGIKTGFLKQAASLIGTILSFVLAASFMEAGGKVFEANFGMDPGFGPILAFVAIFMVVKIAVHTVARTAEALLDTANLTGIDRLAGGVAGGLKAAIAMSLVFLMIGYAQLPSQISREASDFYAPVYRLVPDAWRYLSDRAPAFENFRQEVEDRLEMGMDSIPI
;
A
#
# COMPACT_ATOMS: atom_id res chain seq x y z
N MET A 1 -15.22 -24.49 6.71
CA MET A 1 -14.53 -23.36 6.06
C MET A 1 -15.34 -22.12 6.34
N ALA A 2 -14.79 -21.15 7.05
CA ALA A 2 -15.52 -19.91 7.29
C ALA A 2 -15.70 -19.15 5.97
N THR A 3 -16.79 -18.41 5.83
CA THR A 3 -17.04 -17.54 4.67
C THR A 3 -15.88 -16.57 4.43
N LEU A 4 -15.23 -16.16 5.51
CA LEU A 4 -14.05 -15.29 5.50
C LEU A 4 -12.83 -15.97 4.84
N ASP A 5 -12.64 -17.28 5.03
CA ASP A 5 -11.54 -18.02 4.38
C ASP A 5 -11.72 -18.04 2.86
N ILE A 6 -12.95 -18.27 2.39
CA ILE A 6 -13.26 -18.28 0.96
C ILE A 6 -12.99 -16.90 0.36
N PHE A 7 -13.42 -15.83 1.04
CA PHE A 7 -13.14 -14.47 0.60
C PHE A 7 -11.63 -14.20 0.49
N ILE A 8 -10.86 -14.52 1.54
CA ILE A 8 -9.41 -14.33 1.56
C ILE A 8 -8.76 -15.15 0.43
N LEU A 9 -9.12 -16.42 0.28
CA LEU A 9 -8.57 -17.29 -0.76
C LEU A 9 -8.87 -16.76 -2.16
N VAL A 10 -10.07 -16.22 -2.42
CA VAL A 10 -10.41 -15.60 -3.71
C VAL A 10 -9.52 -14.40 -3.98
N VAL A 11 -9.34 -13.50 -3.01
CA VAL A 11 -8.49 -12.32 -3.19
C VAL A 11 -7.02 -12.71 -3.44
N LEU A 12 -6.51 -13.67 -2.66
CA LEU A 12 -5.15 -14.20 -2.85
C LEU A 12 -5.00 -14.90 -4.20
N ALA A 13 -5.98 -15.70 -4.63
CA ALA A 13 -5.97 -16.36 -5.92
C ALA A 13 -5.97 -15.34 -7.07
N ILE A 14 -6.75 -14.26 -6.98
CA ILE A 14 -6.70 -13.17 -7.96
C ILE A 14 -5.32 -12.54 -8.01
N GLY A 15 -4.70 -12.28 -6.85
CA GLY A 15 -3.33 -11.77 -6.74
C GLY A 15 -2.31 -12.69 -7.39
N LEU A 16 -2.34 -13.99 -7.06
CA LEU A 16 -1.51 -15.03 -7.65
C LEU A 16 -1.67 -15.10 -9.18
N LEU A 17 -2.91 -15.19 -9.68
CA LEU A 17 -3.18 -15.32 -11.11
C LEU A 17 -2.76 -14.08 -11.90
N ARG A 18 -3.00 -12.87 -11.35
CA ARG A 18 -2.47 -11.63 -11.94
C ARG A 18 -0.96 -11.62 -11.91
N GLY A 19 -0.35 -12.05 -10.80
CA GLY A 19 1.10 -12.24 -10.65
C GLY A 19 1.70 -13.10 -11.74
N ILE A 20 1.13 -14.28 -11.97
CA ILE A 20 1.56 -15.25 -12.99
C ILE A 20 1.48 -14.65 -14.40
N LYS A 21 0.42 -13.88 -14.69
CA LYS A 21 0.23 -13.22 -15.99
C LYS A 21 1.21 -12.07 -16.20
N THR A 22 1.57 -11.35 -15.13
CA THR A 22 2.47 -10.20 -15.18
C THR A 22 3.95 -10.60 -15.19
N GLY A 23 4.34 -11.69 -14.52
CA GLY A 23 5.74 -12.10 -14.36
C GLY A 23 6.46 -11.38 -13.22
N PHE A 24 7.57 -11.94 -12.74
CA PHE A 24 8.27 -11.46 -11.54
C PHE A 24 8.90 -10.08 -11.75
N LEU A 25 9.62 -9.88 -12.86
CA LEU A 25 10.31 -8.62 -13.12
C LEU A 25 9.35 -7.41 -13.08
N LYS A 26 8.20 -7.53 -13.75
CA LYS A 26 7.18 -6.48 -13.77
C LYS A 26 6.53 -6.28 -12.40
N GLN A 27 6.30 -7.37 -11.66
CA GLN A 27 5.83 -7.28 -10.28
C GLN A 27 6.85 -6.55 -9.38
N ALA A 28 8.14 -6.84 -9.49
CA ALA A 28 9.19 -6.17 -8.75
C ALA A 28 9.29 -4.69 -9.12
N ALA A 29 9.32 -4.36 -10.41
CA ALA A 29 9.35 -2.97 -10.91
C ALA A 29 8.15 -2.17 -10.41
N SER A 30 6.94 -2.74 -10.45
CA SER A 30 5.73 -2.12 -9.90
C SER A 30 5.84 -1.86 -8.40
N LEU A 31 6.45 -2.76 -7.64
CA LEU A 31 6.61 -2.60 -6.20
C LEU A 31 7.61 -1.48 -5.89
N ILE A 32 8.77 -1.51 -6.54
CA ILE A 32 9.81 -0.46 -6.43
C ILE A 32 9.21 0.89 -6.81
N GLY A 33 8.48 0.97 -7.92
CA GLY A 33 7.81 2.18 -8.36
C GLY A 33 6.78 2.71 -7.35
N THR A 34 6.06 1.82 -6.67
CA THR A 34 5.11 2.20 -5.62
C THR A 34 5.84 2.74 -4.39
N ILE A 35 6.91 2.08 -3.94
CA ILE A 35 7.75 2.53 -2.83
C ILE A 35 8.34 3.91 -3.15
N LEU A 36 8.92 4.08 -4.34
CA LEU A 36 9.47 5.36 -4.79
C LEU A 36 8.41 6.46 -4.82
N SER A 37 7.20 6.15 -5.30
CA SER A 37 6.09 7.11 -5.28
C SER A 37 5.72 7.53 -3.86
N PHE A 38 5.72 6.59 -2.91
CA PHE A 38 5.45 6.85 -1.50
C PHE A 38 6.52 7.71 -0.87
N VAL A 39 7.80 7.38 -1.09
CA VAL A 39 8.95 8.14 -0.56
C VAL A 39 8.94 9.57 -1.10
N LEU A 40 8.79 9.75 -2.42
CA LEU A 40 8.73 11.09 -3.01
C LEU A 40 7.52 11.88 -2.49
N ALA A 41 6.34 11.26 -2.42
CA ALA A 41 5.16 11.93 -1.88
C ALA A 41 5.38 12.36 -0.42
N ALA A 42 5.96 11.50 0.41
CA ALA A 42 6.30 11.81 1.80
C ALA A 42 7.34 12.94 1.89
N SER A 43 8.39 12.91 1.08
CA SER A 43 9.43 13.95 1.07
C SER A 43 8.92 15.33 0.64
N PHE A 44 7.88 15.38 -0.20
CA PHE A 44 7.36 16.63 -0.76
C PHE A 44 6.00 17.06 -0.17
N MET A 45 5.44 16.32 0.79
CA MET A 45 4.10 16.61 1.31
C MET A 45 4.02 17.96 2.02
N GLU A 46 5.05 18.39 2.74
CA GLU A 46 5.08 19.71 3.39
C GLU A 46 5.13 20.85 2.38
N ALA A 47 6.04 20.74 1.40
CA ALA A 47 6.21 21.75 0.36
C ALA A 47 4.95 21.87 -0.49
N GLY A 48 4.33 20.73 -0.83
CA GLY A 48 3.04 20.72 -1.51
C GLY A 48 1.92 21.28 -0.65
N GLY A 49 1.89 20.98 0.66
CA GLY A 49 0.89 21.49 1.60
C GLY A 49 0.82 23.01 1.60
N LYS A 50 1.98 23.68 1.65
CA LYS A 50 2.08 25.16 1.56
C LYS A 50 1.50 25.71 0.25
N VAL A 51 1.65 25.00 -0.86
CA VAL A 51 1.04 25.39 -2.15
C VAL A 51 -0.48 25.26 -2.08
N PHE A 52 -1.01 24.21 -1.44
CA PHE A 52 -2.45 24.05 -1.25
C PHE A 52 -3.05 25.12 -0.32
N GLU A 53 -2.39 25.41 0.80
CA GLU A 53 -2.77 26.49 1.72
C GLU A 53 -2.82 27.84 1.00
N ALA A 54 -1.76 28.19 0.27
CA ALA A 54 -1.65 29.49 -0.38
C ALA A 54 -2.63 29.71 -1.54
N ASN A 55 -2.96 28.66 -2.30
CA ASN A 55 -3.78 28.78 -3.51
C ASN A 55 -5.25 28.41 -3.30
N PHE A 56 -5.56 27.56 -2.31
CA PHE A 56 -6.90 27.04 -2.08
C PHE A 56 -7.45 27.39 -0.68
N GLY A 57 -6.69 28.12 0.14
CA GLY A 57 -7.12 28.54 1.48
C GLY A 57 -7.36 27.35 2.42
N MET A 58 -6.64 26.26 2.19
CA MET A 58 -6.84 25.00 2.90
C MET A 58 -6.29 25.06 4.32
N ASP A 59 -6.91 24.32 5.23
CA ASP A 59 -6.44 24.24 6.62
C ASP A 59 -5.00 23.65 6.68
N PRO A 60 -4.08 24.23 7.49
CA PRO A 60 -2.70 23.78 7.58
C PRO A 60 -2.52 22.31 8.00
N GLY A 61 -3.49 21.72 8.71
CA GLY A 61 -3.45 20.30 9.07
C GLY A 61 -3.76 19.38 7.89
N PHE A 62 -4.66 19.80 7.00
CA PHE A 62 -5.13 18.99 5.86
C PHE A 62 -4.30 19.17 4.58
N GLY A 63 -3.67 20.34 4.41
CA GLY A 63 -2.86 20.67 3.23
C GLY A 63 -1.80 19.61 2.89
N PRO A 64 -0.93 19.20 3.85
CA PRO A 64 0.09 18.20 3.61
C PRO A 64 -0.46 16.81 3.24
N ILE A 65 -1.58 16.39 3.81
CA ILE A 65 -2.20 15.08 3.51
C ILE A 65 -2.70 15.06 2.06
N LEU A 66 -3.37 16.13 1.64
CA LEU A 66 -3.86 16.25 0.26
C LEU A 66 -2.72 16.36 -0.74
N ALA A 67 -1.66 17.10 -0.39
CA ALA A 67 -0.45 17.16 -1.17
C ALA A 67 0.21 15.79 -1.32
N PHE A 68 0.33 15.02 -0.24
CA PHE A 68 0.83 13.65 -0.27
C PHE A 68 0.04 12.81 -1.27
N VAL A 69 -1.30 12.79 -1.17
CA VAL A 69 -2.16 12.00 -2.06
C VAL A 69 -2.01 12.46 -3.51
N ALA A 70 -2.03 13.77 -3.78
CA ALA A 70 -1.88 14.33 -5.11
C ALA A 70 -0.52 13.96 -5.74
N ILE A 71 0.58 14.19 -5.02
CA ILE A 71 1.94 13.89 -5.47
C ILE A 71 2.11 12.38 -5.68
N PHE A 72 1.64 11.56 -4.73
CA PHE A 72 1.68 10.10 -4.86
C PHE A 72 0.99 9.64 -6.14
N MET A 73 -0.20 10.14 -6.43
CA MET A 73 -0.96 9.78 -7.63
C MET A 73 -0.24 10.21 -8.91
N VAL A 74 0.26 11.45 -8.97
CA VAL A 74 1.01 11.96 -10.13
C VAL A 74 2.26 11.13 -10.39
N VAL A 75 3.09 10.92 -9.37
CA VAL A 75 4.33 10.14 -9.48
C VAL A 75 4.03 8.70 -9.85
N LYS A 76 3.02 8.07 -9.24
CA LYS A 76 2.62 6.70 -9.54
C LYS A 76 2.15 6.55 -10.99
N ILE A 77 1.37 7.49 -11.51
CA ILE A 77 0.93 7.50 -12.91
C ILE A 77 2.12 7.67 -13.85
N ALA A 78 3.05 8.58 -13.53
CA ALA A 78 4.26 8.80 -14.32
C ALA A 78 5.13 7.53 -14.37
N VAL A 79 5.42 6.93 -13.22
CA VAL A 79 6.18 5.67 -13.11
C VAL A 79 5.49 4.54 -13.87
N HIS A 80 4.16 4.41 -13.75
CA HIS A 80 3.40 3.39 -14.49
C HIS A 80 3.51 3.60 -16.01
N THR A 81 3.41 4.84 -16.47
CA THR A 81 3.50 5.19 -17.88
C THR A 81 4.89 4.86 -18.43
N VAL A 82 5.95 5.22 -17.72
CA VAL A 82 7.34 4.89 -18.10
C VAL A 82 7.53 3.38 -18.14
N ALA A 83 7.07 2.65 -17.13
CA ALA A 83 7.17 1.20 -17.09
C ALA A 83 6.44 0.54 -18.28
N ARG A 84 5.22 0.99 -18.59
CA ARG A 84 4.45 0.52 -19.75
C ARG A 84 5.15 0.77 -21.08
N THR A 85 5.71 1.96 -21.27
CA THR A 85 6.46 2.30 -22.49
C THR A 85 7.72 1.45 -22.59
N ALA A 86 8.47 1.28 -21.50
CA ALA A 86 9.64 0.41 -21.46
C ALA A 86 9.26 -1.05 -21.79
N GLU A 87 8.15 -1.55 -21.27
CA GLU A 87 7.64 -2.88 -21.59
C GLU A 87 7.26 -3.03 -23.06
N ALA A 88 6.65 -2.01 -23.67
CA ALA A 88 6.30 -2.01 -25.09
C ALA A 88 7.53 -1.97 -26.00
N LEU A 89 8.62 -1.35 -25.55
CA LEU A 89 9.90 -1.32 -26.27
C LEU A 89 10.70 -2.62 -26.11
N LEU A 90 10.53 -3.31 -24.98
CA LEU A 90 11.13 -4.61 -24.67
C LEU A 90 10.26 -5.78 -25.17
N ASP A 91 9.42 -5.53 -26.18
CA ASP A 91 8.52 -6.50 -26.81
C ASP A 91 9.29 -7.81 -27.00
N THR A 92 8.81 -8.93 -26.42
CA THR A 92 9.41 -10.28 -26.38
C THR A 92 10.35 -10.69 -25.23
N ALA A 93 10.17 -10.21 -23.99
CA ALA A 93 10.65 -11.00 -22.86
C ALA A 93 9.83 -12.30 -22.76
N ASN A 94 10.36 -13.40 -23.32
CA ASN A 94 9.79 -14.74 -23.14
C ASN A 94 9.80 -15.09 -21.66
N LEU A 95 8.65 -14.90 -21.00
CA LEU A 95 8.49 -15.24 -19.59
C LEU A 95 8.73 -16.74 -19.43
N THR A 96 9.79 -17.10 -18.73
CA THR A 96 10.04 -18.49 -18.37
C THR A 96 9.00 -18.95 -17.34
N GLY A 97 8.76 -20.26 -17.24
CA GLY A 97 7.83 -20.80 -16.24
C GLY A 97 8.19 -20.36 -14.81
N ILE A 98 9.49 -20.23 -14.52
CA ILE A 98 9.99 -19.75 -13.23
C ILE A 98 9.65 -18.28 -13.00
N ASP A 99 9.84 -17.40 -14.00
CA ASP A 99 9.49 -15.98 -13.87
C ASP A 99 7.98 -15.79 -13.61
N ARG A 100 7.14 -16.58 -14.28
CA ARG A 100 5.69 -16.57 -14.03
C ARG A 100 5.33 -17.04 -12.62
N LEU A 101 5.92 -18.13 -12.14
CA LEU A 101 5.66 -18.62 -10.78
C LEU A 101 6.13 -17.61 -9.72
N ALA A 102 7.32 -17.05 -9.87
CA ALA A 102 7.84 -16.00 -8.98
C ALA A 102 6.96 -14.74 -9.03
N GLY A 103 6.47 -14.37 -10.21
CA GLY A 103 5.47 -13.31 -10.38
C GLY A 103 4.17 -13.61 -9.66
N GLY A 104 3.72 -14.86 -9.70
CA GLY A 104 2.59 -15.37 -8.93
C GLY A 104 2.76 -15.13 -7.45
N VAL A 105 3.84 -15.64 -6.86
CA VAL A 105 4.16 -15.47 -5.44
C VAL A 105 4.21 -13.99 -5.06
N ALA A 106 4.89 -13.16 -5.86
CA ALA A 106 4.94 -11.72 -5.63
C ALA A 106 3.54 -11.06 -5.67
N GLY A 107 2.68 -11.45 -6.63
CA GLY A 107 1.31 -10.97 -6.74
C GLY A 107 0.42 -11.41 -5.57
N GLY A 108 0.57 -12.67 -5.12
CA GLY A 108 -0.11 -13.19 -3.94
C GLY A 108 0.29 -12.47 -2.66
N LEU A 109 1.60 -12.24 -2.47
CA LEU A 109 2.11 -11.48 -1.32
C LEU A 109 1.58 -10.04 -1.31
N LYS A 110 1.57 -9.36 -2.46
CA LYS A 110 0.97 -8.02 -2.57
C LYS A 110 -0.51 -8.01 -2.20
N ALA A 111 -1.28 -9.00 -2.66
CA ALA A 111 -2.69 -9.13 -2.32
C ALA A 111 -2.88 -9.39 -0.82
N ALA A 112 -2.01 -10.21 -0.21
CA ALA A 112 -2.02 -10.48 1.23
C ALA A 112 -1.71 -9.22 2.06
N ILE A 113 -0.72 -8.42 1.65
CA ILE A 113 -0.40 -7.13 2.28
C ILE A 113 -1.58 -6.16 2.15
N ALA A 114 -2.18 -6.04 0.96
CA ALA A 114 -3.35 -5.18 0.76
C ALA A 114 -4.53 -5.61 1.65
N MET A 115 -4.77 -6.92 1.77
CA MET A 115 -5.78 -7.47 2.66
C MET A 115 -5.47 -7.20 4.14
N SER A 116 -4.21 -7.32 4.56
CA SER A 116 -3.77 -6.96 5.91
C SER A 116 -4.08 -5.50 6.23
N LEU A 117 -3.76 -4.57 5.32
CA LEU A 117 -4.10 -3.15 5.46
C LEU A 117 -5.61 -2.93 5.58
N VAL A 118 -6.40 -3.57 4.71
CA VAL A 118 -7.87 -3.49 4.78
C VAL A 118 -8.37 -3.98 6.13
N PHE A 119 -7.91 -5.15 6.60
CA PHE A 119 -8.29 -5.72 7.90
C PHE A 119 -7.88 -4.84 9.08
N LEU A 120 -6.72 -4.17 9.02
CA LEU A 120 -6.35 -3.17 10.02
C LEU A 120 -7.36 -2.02 10.04
N MET A 121 -7.70 -1.46 8.88
CA MET A 121 -8.64 -0.34 8.78
C MET A 121 -10.05 -0.70 9.25
N ILE A 122 -10.60 -1.84 8.82
CA ILE A 122 -11.94 -2.29 9.24
C ILE A 122 -11.93 -2.88 10.67
N GLY A 123 -10.76 -3.24 11.18
CA GLY A 123 -10.54 -3.71 12.54
C GLY A 123 -10.95 -2.68 13.58
N TYR A 124 -10.72 -1.39 13.30
CA TYR A 124 -11.18 -0.26 14.13
C TYR A 124 -12.71 -0.23 14.26
N ALA A 125 -13.44 -0.64 13.22
CA ALA A 125 -14.89 -0.75 13.23
C ALA A 125 -15.40 -2.10 13.78
N GLN A 126 -14.53 -2.93 14.37
CA GLN A 126 -14.83 -4.29 14.86
C GLN A 126 -15.38 -5.24 13.78
N LEU A 127 -15.04 -5.01 12.52
CA LEU A 127 -15.39 -5.86 11.39
C LEU A 127 -14.15 -6.64 10.90
N PRO A 128 -14.28 -7.90 10.45
CA PRO A 128 -15.42 -8.80 10.64
C PRO A 128 -15.66 -9.12 12.12
N SER A 129 -16.84 -9.63 12.49
CA SER A 129 -17.18 -9.95 13.89
C SER A 129 -16.18 -10.94 14.51
N GLN A 130 -15.98 -10.89 15.83
CA GLN A 130 -15.03 -11.75 16.54
C GLN A 130 -15.23 -13.24 16.23
N ILE A 131 -16.49 -13.70 16.20
CA ILE A 131 -16.87 -15.08 15.83
C ILE A 131 -16.36 -15.44 14.42
N SER A 132 -16.45 -14.50 13.46
CA SER A 132 -15.97 -14.70 12.09
C SER A 132 -14.44 -14.73 11.99
N ARG A 133 -13.75 -14.00 12.88
CA ARG A 133 -12.28 -13.98 12.95
C ARG A 133 -11.73 -15.28 13.53
N GLU A 134 -12.32 -15.76 14.61
CA GLU A 134 -11.91 -16.99 15.30
C GLU A 134 -12.23 -18.25 14.49
N ALA A 135 -13.27 -18.21 13.69
CA ALA A 135 -13.64 -19.30 12.79
C ALA A 135 -12.77 -19.39 11.52
N SER A 136 -11.89 -18.41 11.26
CA SER A 136 -11.10 -18.30 10.02
C SER A 136 -9.62 -18.62 10.24
N ASP A 137 -9.15 -19.68 9.58
CA ASP A 137 -7.75 -20.11 9.65
C ASP A 137 -6.80 -19.12 8.97
N PHE A 138 -7.28 -18.41 7.94
CA PHE A 138 -6.46 -17.49 7.14
C PHE A 138 -6.49 -16.04 7.62
N TYR A 139 -7.45 -15.66 8.48
CA TYR A 139 -7.57 -14.28 8.96
C TYR A 139 -6.33 -13.85 9.75
N ALA A 140 -5.93 -14.62 10.77
CA ALA A 140 -4.82 -14.24 11.65
C ALA A 140 -3.46 -14.16 10.91
N PRO A 141 -3.07 -15.13 10.05
CA PRO A 141 -1.84 -15.01 9.26
C PRO A 141 -1.82 -13.80 8.35
N VAL A 142 -2.92 -13.50 7.65
CA VAL A 142 -2.99 -12.35 6.73
C VAL A 142 -3.00 -11.03 7.49
N TYR A 143 -3.78 -10.93 8.56
CA TYR A 143 -3.84 -9.72 9.41
C TYR A 143 -2.45 -9.31 9.92
N ARG A 144 -1.64 -10.29 10.36
CA ARG A 144 -0.33 -10.03 10.98
C ARG A 144 0.78 -9.62 10.02
N LEU A 145 0.58 -9.74 8.70
CA LEU A 145 1.63 -9.44 7.71
C LEU A 145 2.18 -8.02 7.83
N VAL A 146 1.31 -7.01 7.87
CA VAL A 146 1.74 -5.61 7.96
C VAL A 146 2.35 -5.28 9.33
N PRO A 147 1.73 -5.61 10.48
CA PRO A 147 2.31 -5.34 11.78
C PRO A 147 3.67 -6.01 12.01
N ASP A 148 3.83 -7.27 11.59
CA ASP A 148 5.10 -7.99 11.76
C ASP A 148 6.18 -7.43 10.82
N ALA A 149 5.83 -7.11 9.57
CA ALA A 149 6.75 -6.45 8.64
C ALA A 149 7.17 -5.07 9.17
N TRP A 150 6.22 -4.31 9.73
CA TRP A 150 6.48 -3.02 10.34
C TRP A 150 7.48 -3.13 11.48
N ARG A 151 7.22 -4.00 12.47
CA ARG A 151 8.13 -4.25 13.61
C ARG A 151 9.54 -4.61 13.12
N TYR A 152 9.62 -5.50 12.15
CA TYR A 152 10.91 -5.92 11.59
C TYR A 152 11.70 -4.78 10.93
N LEU A 153 11.00 -3.86 10.25
CA LEU A 153 11.58 -2.71 9.57
C LEU A 153 11.92 -1.58 10.54
N SER A 154 11.07 -1.28 11.54
CA SER A 154 11.32 -0.27 12.56
C SER A 154 12.55 -0.61 13.41
N ASP A 155 12.74 -1.88 13.74
CA ASP A 155 13.91 -2.36 14.49
C ASP A 155 15.24 -2.13 13.72
N ARG A 156 15.18 -2.00 12.39
CA ARG A 156 16.37 -1.91 11.52
C ARG A 156 16.56 -0.55 10.87
N ALA A 157 15.52 0.27 10.79
CA ALA A 157 15.53 1.55 10.09
C ALA A 157 14.71 2.59 10.90
N PRO A 158 15.35 3.33 11.83
CA PRO A 158 14.68 4.33 12.67
C PRO A 158 14.00 5.46 11.88
N ALA A 159 14.35 5.65 10.60
CA ALA A 159 13.68 6.57 9.70
C ALA A 159 12.18 6.28 9.50
N PHE A 160 11.72 5.03 9.66
CA PHE A 160 10.29 4.69 9.56
C PHE A 160 9.48 5.12 10.79
N GLU A 161 10.11 5.13 11.98
CA GLU A 161 9.44 5.55 13.22
C GLU A 161 9.21 7.07 13.22
N ASN A 162 10.19 7.84 12.76
CA ASN A 162 10.06 9.29 12.61
C ASN A 162 8.92 9.66 11.66
N PHE A 163 8.79 8.93 10.54
CA PHE A 163 7.69 9.13 9.58
C PHE A 163 6.31 8.83 10.20
N ARG A 164 6.22 7.81 11.06
CA ARG A 164 4.97 7.48 11.75
C ARG A 164 4.57 8.58 12.72
N GLN A 165 5.48 9.01 13.57
CA GLN A 165 5.23 10.09 14.54
C GLN A 165 4.78 11.35 13.84
N GLU A 166 5.44 11.71 12.74
CA GLU A 166 5.07 12.86 11.94
C GLU A 166 3.67 12.74 11.29
N VAL A 167 3.24 11.54 10.92
CA VAL A 167 1.87 11.31 10.43
C VAL A 167 0.85 11.34 11.57
N GLU A 168 1.14 10.71 12.72
CA GLU A 168 0.26 10.68 13.89
C GLU A 168 0.05 12.09 14.45
N ASP A 169 1.11 12.86 14.66
CA ASP A 169 1.06 14.24 15.18
C ASP A 169 0.23 15.15 14.25
N ARG A 170 0.36 15.00 12.93
CA ARG A 170 -0.42 15.77 11.95
C ARG A 170 -1.90 15.39 11.93
N LEU A 171 -2.20 14.11 12.13
CA LEU A 171 -3.59 13.65 12.20
C LEU A 171 -4.27 14.15 13.48
N GLU A 172 -3.60 14.11 14.62
CA GLU A 172 -4.13 14.63 15.88
C GLU A 172 -4.37 16.15 15.80
N MET A 173 -3.42 16.91 15.27
CA MET A 173 -3.57 18.36 15.05
C MET A 173 -4.74 18.71 14.11
N GLY A 174 -5.03 17.87 13.11
CA GLY A 174 -6.16 18.07 12.18
C GLY A 174 -7.53 17.69 12.75
N MET A 175 -7.58 16.86 13.82
CA MET A 175 -8.85 16.53 14.49
C MET A 175 -9.26 17.61 15.50
N ASP A 176 -8.29 18.24 16.18
CA ASP A 176 -8.53 19.29 17.16
C ASP A 176 -8.96 20.63 16.54
N SER A 177 -8.77 20.82 15.23
CA SER A 177 -9.23 22.01 14.49
C SER A 177 -10.66 21.89 13.96
N ILE A 178 -11.33 20.74 14.11
CA ILE A 178 -12.73 20.55 13.73
C ILE A 178 -13.60 21.03 14.90
N PRO A 179 -14.34 22.16 14.77
CA PRO A 179 -15.29 22.55 15.80
C PRO A 179 -16.42 21.50 15.83
N ILE A 180 -16.53 20.79 16.95
CA ILE A 180 -17.67 19.91 17.26
C ILE A 180 -18.85 20.77 17.70
#